data_AF-A0A7C4ID48-F1
#
_entry.id   AF-A0A7C4ID48-F1
#
_cell.length_a   1.000
_cell.length_b   1.000
_cell.length_c   1.000
_cell.angle_alpha   90.00
_cell.angle_beta   90.00
_cell.angle_gamma   90.00
#
_symmetry.space_group_name_H-M   'P 1'
#
loop_
_entity.id
_entity.type
_entity.pdbx_description
1 polymer ?
#
loop_
_entity_poly.entity_id
_entity_poly.type
_entity_poly.pdbx_seq_one_letter_code
_entity_poly.pdbx_strand_id
1 'polypeptide(L)'
;MENDHLAGFSADVLSTVARQALTAGDASTYRELLVRGPGRRDSGRLLIDVQPRQLLLRPPAREEYARAMLAGLWLWHDWLEESHRISQSIQTATGSFWHAIMHRREGDFANSKYWYARCEGHEIVDSLAAYAGSIVNNLPADKGLLRLVRTGWDAQVFVDLVEEVSVRAEDPRLASLVELQRVEWRLLFEYCVRKAAE
;
A
#
# COMPACT_ATOMS: atom_id res chain seq x y z
N MET A 1 -21.57 -2.33 -6.52
CA MET A 1 -21.00 -3.39 -5.67
C MET A 1 -19.84 -2.77 -4.91
N GLU A 2 -20.15 -1.90 -3.95
CA GLU A 2 -19.18 -1.31 -3.03
C GLU A 2 -19.34 -2.11 -1.73
N ASN A 3 -18.34 -2.92 -1.36
CA ASN A 3 -18.09 -3.43 0.00
C ASN A 3 -17.03 -4.56 0.06
N ASP A 4 -16.39 -4.94 -1.05
CA ASP A 4 -15.49 -6.11 -1.08
C ASP A 4 -14.01 -5.80 -0.78
N HIS A 5 -13.63 -4.53 -0.55
CA HIS A 5 -12.23 -4.15 -0.33
C HIS A 5 -11.66 -4.62 1.03
N LEU A 6 -12.50 -5.11 1.95
CA LEU A 6 -12.11 -5.56 3.29
C LEU A 6 -12.40 -7.06 3.55
N ALA A 7 -12.98 -7.79 2.58
CA ALA A 7 -13.39 -9.18 2.77
C ALA A 7 -12.21 -10.18 2.89
N GLY A 8 -10.97 -9.72 2.72
CA GLY A 8 -9.74 -10.54 2.82
C GLY A 8 -8.97 -10.44 4.14
N PHE A 9 -9.30 -9.48 5.02
CA PHE A 9 -8.63 -9.43 6.32
C PHE A 9 -9.17 -10.54 7.20
N SER A 10 -8.28 -11.32 7.84
CA SER A 10 -8.68 -12.23 8.91
C SER A 10 -9.27 -11.40 10.06
N ALA A 11 -10.58 -11.13 9.98
CA ALA A 11 -11.31 -10.28 10.91
C ALA A 11 -11.15 -10.73 12.37
N ASP A 12 -10.78 -11.99 12.56
CA ASP A 12 -10.54 -12.66 13.83
C ASP A 12 -9.18 -12.34 14.47
N VAL A 13 -8.31 -11.57 13.82
CA VAL A 13 -6.96 -11.25 14.33
C VAL A 13 -6.78 -9.75 14.62
N LEU A 14 -7.43 -8.90 13.83
CA LEU A 14 -7.35 -7.45 13.96
C LEU A 14 -8.14 -6.93 15.16
N SER A 15 -7.56 -5.97 15.89
CA SER A 15 -8.26 -5.28 16.96
C SER A 15 -9.41 -4.40 16.45
N THR A 16 -10.25 -3.92 17.36
CA THR A 16 -11.31 -2.96 17.01
C THR A 16 -10.73 -1.67 16.42
N VAL A 17 -9.61 -1.16 16.96
CA VAL A 17 -9.01 0.09 16.45
C VAL A 17 -8.42 -0.09 15.04
N ALA A 18 -7.78 -1.23 14.76
CA ALA A 18 -7.29 -1.52 13.41
C ALA A 18 -8.44 -1.63 12.41
N ARG A 19 -9.52 -2.33 12.76
CA ARG A 19 -10.72 -2.44 11.92
C ARG A 19 -11.37 -1.08 11.67
N GLN A 20 -11.53 -0.27 12.72
CA GLN A 20 -12.03 1.10 12.59
C GLN A 20 -11.18 1.94 11.64
N ALA A 21 -9.84 1.83 11.74
CA ALA A 21 -8.93 2.55 10.86
C ALA A 21 -9.03 2.10 9.40
N LEU A 22 -9.24 0.81 9.12
CA LEU A 22 -9.44 0.31 7.75
C LEU A 22 -10.77 0.80 7.14
N THR A 23 -11.83 0.86 7.96
CA THR A 23 -13.16 1.29 7.52
C THR A 23 -13.38 2.80 7.56
N ALA A 24 -12.47 3.55 8.18
CA ALA A 24 -12.58 5.00 8.29
C ALA A 24 -12.39 5.65 6.91
N GLY A 25 -13.13 6.74 6.67
CA GLY A 25 -13.08 7.52 5.44
C GLY A 25 -14.29 7.32 4.53
N ASP A 26 -14.16 7.71 3.28
CA ASP A 26 -15.24 7.74 2.29
C ASP A 26 -14.85 7.02 0.99
N ALA A 27 -15.70 7.11 -0.03
CA ALA A 27 -15.47 6.48 -1.33
C ALA A 27 -14.17 6.93 -2.02
N SER A 28 -13.51 8.00 -1.56
CA SER A 28 -12.26 8.54 -2.12
C SER A 28 -11.00 8.13 -1.35
N THR A 29 -11.12 7.46 -0.20
CA THR A 29 -9.96 7.00 0.60
C THR A 29 -9.02 6.13 -0.23
N TYR A 30 -7.74 6.49 -0.22
CA TYR A 30 -6.68 5.78 -0.93
C TYR A 30 -6.96 5.59 -2.44
N ARG A 31 -7.59 6.59 -3.08
CA ARG A 31 -7.84 6.61 -4.53
C ARG A 31 -6.94 7.55 -5.33
N GLU A 32 -6.18 8.40 -4.66
CA GLU A 32 -5.19 9.26 -5.32
C GLU A 32 -3.84 8.54 -5.44
N LEU A 33 -3.26 8.58 -6.65
CA LEU A 33 -1.92 8.08 -6.90
C LEU A 33 -0.87 8.93 -6.17
N LEU A 34 -1.02 10.26 -6.23
CA LEU A 34 -0.17 11.22 -5.53
C LEU A 34 -0.98 11.97 -4.48
N VAL A 35 -0.38 12.20 -3.31
CA VAL A 35 -0.97 12.98 -2.24
C VAL A 35 -0.44 14.41 -2.33
N ARG A 36 -1.33 15.39 -2.50
CA ARG A 36 -0.99 16.82 -2.48
C ARG A 36 -1.58 17.48 -1.24
N GLY A 37 -0.86 17.42 -0.11
CA GLY A 37 -1.26 18.08 1.14
C GLY A 37 -1.05 17.20 2.38
N PRO A 38 -1.48 17.67 3.57
CA PRO A 38 -1.18 17.04 4.86
C PRO A 38 -2.04 15.79 5.17
N GLY A 39 -2.48 15.04 4.17
CA GLY A 39 -3.36 13.87 4.33
C GLY A 39 -4.82 14.20 4.70
N ARG A 40 -5.62 13.16 4.95
CA ARG A 40 -7.06 13.28 5.30
C ARG A 40 -7.21 13.58 6.79
N ARG A 41 -7.59 14.83 7.10
CA ARG A 41 -7.55 15.44 8.46
C ARG A 41 -8.24 14.63 9.55
N ASP A 42 -9.39 14.01 9.25
CA ASP A 42 -10.20 13.33 10.27
C ASP A 42 -9.60 11.98 10.71
N SER A 43 -8.93 11.27 9.79
CA SER A 43 -8.36 9.95 10.06
C SER A 43 -7.11 9.99 10.92
N GLY A 44 -6.34 11.09 10.88
CA GLY A 44 -5.11 11.20 11.68
C GLY A 44 -5.38 11.19 13.18
N ARG A 45 -6.54 11.71 13.60
CA ARG A 45 -6.97 11.67 15.01
C ARG A 45 -7.24 10.25 15.51
N LEU A 46 -7.62 9.32 14.63
CA LEU A 46 -7.88 7.93 15.00
C LEU A 46 -6.57 7.17 15.29
N LEU A 47 -5.48 7.54 14.59
CA LEU A 47 -4.21 6.81 14.64
C LEU A 47 -3.16 7.44 15.55
N ILE A 48 -3.30 8.72 15.92
CA ILE A 48 -2.25 9.50 16.62
C ILE A 48 -1.74 8.83 17.92
N ASP A 49 -2.65 8.22 18.69
CA ASP A 49 -2.32 7.55 19.96
C ASP A 49 -2.19 6.03 19.82
N VAL A 50 -2.39 5.49 18.61
CA VAL A 50 -2.37 4.05 18.37
C VAL A 50 -0.93 3.56 18.36
N GLN A 51 -0.65 2.62 19.26
CA GLN A 51 0.60 1.91 19.33
C GLN A 51 0.53 0.62 18.50
N PRO A 52 1.64 0.17 17.88
CA PRO A 52 1.68 -1.06 17.09
C PRO A 52 1.08 -2.28 17.82
N ARG A 53 1.40 -2.46 19.11
CA ARG A 53 0.87 -3.53 19.97
C ARG A 53 -0.67 -3.56 20.11
N GLN A 54 -1.36 -2.48 19.75
CA GLN A 54 -2.82 -2.37 19.86
C GLN A 54 -3.54 -2.76 18.55
N LEU A 55 -2.80 -3.06 17.47
CA LEU A 55 -3.41 -3.34 16.17
C LEU A 55 -3.97 -4.76 16.04
N LEU A 56 -3.52 -5.68 16.88
CA LEU A 56 -4.01 -7.05 16.94
C LEU A 56 -4.80 -7.31 18.23
N LEU A 57 -5.66 -8.33 18.23
CA LEU A 57 -6.42 -8.74 19.43
C LEU A 57 -5.53 -9.29 20.55
N ARG A 58 -4.34 -9.77 20.21
CA ARG A 58 -3.31 -10.24 21.13
C ARG A 58 -2.03 -9.45 20.88
N PRO A 59 -1.12 -9.32 21.87
CA PRO A 59 0.19 -8.73 21.62
C PRO A 59 0.87 -9.40 20.42
N PRO A 60 1.48 -8.62 19.50
CA PRO A 60 2.12 -9.19 18.32
C PRO A 60 3.30 -10.07 18.73
N ALA A 61 3.44 -11.22 18.08
CA ALA A 61 4.62 -12.07 18.20
C ALA A 61 5.87 -11.38 17.64
N ARG A 62 5.68 -10.51 16.64
CA ARG A 62 6.74 -9.76 15.96
C ARG A 62 6.36 -8.28 15.83
N GLU A 63 6.92 -7.47 16.72
CA GLU A 63 6.63 -6.03 16.82
C GLU A 63 6.95 -5.25 15.52
N GLU A 64 7.96 -5.67 14.77
CA GLU A 64 8.35 -5.03 13.50
C GLU A 64 7.24 -5.03 12.45
N TYR A 65 6.46 -6.11 12.37
CA TYR A 65 5.33 -6.21 11.44
C TYR A 65 4.11 -5.43 11.95
N ALA A 66 3.91 -5.36 13.26
CA ALA A 66 2.90 -4.46 13.83
C ALA A 66 3.23 -2.99 13.55
N ARG A 67 4.52 -2.60 13.58
CA ARG A 67 4.96 -1.26 13.15
C ARG A 67 4.71 -1.06 11.66
N ALA A 68 5.02 -2.05 10.83
CA ALA A 68 4.74 -2.00 9.40
C ALA A 68 3.23 -1.86 9.10
N MET A 69 2.36 -2.53 9.86
CA MET A 69 0.91 -2.32 9.78
C MET A 69 0.55 -0.87 10.09
N LEU A 70 1.09 -0.28 11.16
CA LEU A 70 0.81 1.10 11.51
C LEU A 70 1.24 2.08 10.40
N ALA A 71 2.41 1.86 9.78
CA ALA A 71 2.84 2.64 8.61
C ALA A 71 1.84 2.53 7.45
N GLY A 72 1.38 1.31 7.16
CA GLY A 72 0.33 1.05 6.16
C GLY A 72 -0.96 1.82 6.46
N LEU A 73 -1.45 1.82 7.71
CA LEU A 73 -2.67 2.55 8.09
C LEU A 73 -2.52 4.06 7.92
N TRP A 74 -1.36 4.63 8.24
CA TRP A 74 -1.10 6.05 7.97
C TRP A 74 -1.14 6.33 6.46
N LEU A 75 -0.53 5.48 5.62
CA LEU A 75 -0.62 5.62 4.17
C LEU A 75 -2.04 5.50 3.65
N TRP A 76 -2.85 4.58 4.19
CA TRP A 76 -4.25 4.39 3.79
C TRP A 76 -5.05 5.71 3.87
N HIS A 77 -4.66 6.58 4.80
CA HIS A 77 -5.27 7.88 5.05
C HIS A 77 -4.46 9.07 4.54
N ASP A 78 -3.49 8.81 3.66
CA ASP A 78 -2.68 9.84 2.98
C ASP A 78 -1.73 10.63 3.91
N TRP A 79 -1.45 10.12 5.12
CA TRP A 79 -0.50 10.69 6.07
C TRP A 79 0.92 10.20 5.79
N LEU A 80 1.58 10.84 4.83
CA LEU A 80 2.88 10.41 4.32
C LEU A 80 4.00 10.53 5.36
N GLU A 81 4.06 11.63 6.11
CA GLU A 81 5.10 11.91 7.11
C GLU A 81 5.12 10.84 8.22
N GLU A 82 3.95 10.47 8.73
CA GLU A 82 3.79 9.46 9.78
C GLU A 82 4.18 8.07 9.29
N SER A 83 3.75 7.71 8.08
CA SER A 83 4.18 6.47 7.44
C SER A 83 5.70 6.47 7.20
N HIS A 84 6.26 7.56 6.68
CA HIS A 84 7.67 7.69 6.38
C HIS A 84 8.52 7.45 7.63
N ARG A 85 8.20 8.14 8.73
CA ARG A 85 8.90 8.00 10.02
C ARG A 85 8.94 6.55 10.50
N ILE A 86 7.83 5.83 10.36
CA ILE A 86 7.75 4.42 10.79
C ILE A 86 8.49 3.52 9.80
N SER A 87 8.19 3.60 8.51
CA SER A 87 8.79 2.73 7.47
C SER A 87 10.31 2.87 7.39
N GLN A 88 10.85 4.09 7.46
CA GLN A 88 12.30 4.35 7.49
C GLN A 88 13.01 3.65 8.65
N SER A 89 12.32 3.48 9.79
CA SER A 89 12.88 2.86 10.98
C SER A 89 12.85 1.32 10.96
N ILE A 90 12.24 0.71 9.94
CA ILE A 90 12.13 -0.75 9.76
C ILE A 90 13.14 -1.18 8.71
N GLN A 91 14.30 -1.67 9.15
CA GLN A 91 15.42 -2.05 8.26
C GLN A 91 15.25 -3.45 7.66
N THR A 92 14.12 -3.70 6.98
CA THR A 92 13.79 -4.96 6.31
C THR A 92 13.27 -4.70 4.90
N ALA A 93 13.11 -5.77 4.10
CA ALA A 93 12.45 -5.68 2.79
C ALA A 93 11.01 -5.13 2.92
N THR A 94 10.26 -5.53 3.96
CA THR A 94 8.90 -5.03 4.24
C THR A 94 8.88 -3.54 4.57
N GLY A 95 9.83 -3.07 5.40
CA GLY A 95 9.97 -1.64 5.71
C GLY A 95 10.32 -0.83 4.46
N SER A 96 11.26 -1.34 3.66
CA SER A 96 11.63 -0.75 2.37
C SER A 96 10.45 -0.69 1.40
N PHE A 97 9.56 -1.69 1.41
CA PHE A 97 8.38 -1.73 0.55
C PHE A 97 7.39 -0.62 0.91
N TRP A 98 7.08 -0.44 2.20
CA TRP A 98 6.27 0.69 2.65
C TRP A 98 6.90 2.04 2.34
N HIS A 99 8.21 2.14 2.50
CA HIS A 99 8.99 3.34 2.19
C HIS A 99 8.91 3.68 0.69
N ALA A 100 9.01 2.68 -0.18
CA ALA A 100 8.90 2.83 -1.61
C ALA A 100 7.50 3.29 -2.05
N ILE A 101 6.44 2.70 -1.47
CA ILE A 101 5.06 3.13 -1.69
C ILE A 101 4.90 4.59 -1.24
N MET A 102 5.38 4.94 -0.05
CA MET A 102 5.30 6.29 0.48
C MET A 102 5.91 7.32 -0.49
N HIS A 103 7.16 7.12 -0.92
CA HIS A 103 7.83 8.02 -1.86
C HIS A 103 7.13 8.08 -3.23
N ARG A 104 6.56 6.96 -3.71
CA ARG A 104 5.76 7.00 -4.96
C ARG A 104 4.57 7.93 -4.80
N ARG A 105 3.92 7.90 -3.65
CA ARG A 105 2.73 8.70 -3.36
C ARG A 105 3.04 10.16 -3.08
N GLU A 106 4.25 10.49 -2.64
CA GLU A 106 4.68 11.89 -2.50
C GLU A 106 5.17 12.51 -3.82
N GLY A 107 5.48 11.66 -4.81
CA GLY A 107 6.00 12.08 -6.12
C GLY A 107 7.53 12.07 -6.22
N ASP A 108 8.25 11.58 -5.21
CA ASP A 108 9.69 11.31 -5.31
C ASP A 108 9.92 9.93 -5.95
N PHE A 109 9.73 9.87 -7.27
CA PHE A 109 9.80 8.63 -8.04
C PHE A 109 11.19 8.00 -8.04
N ALA A 110 12.25 8.80 -8.07
CA ALA A 110 13.63 8.30 -8.03
C ALA A 110 13.93 7.59 -6.71
N ASN A 111 13.49 8.17 -5.59
CA ASN A 111 13.69 7.58 -4.27
C ASN A 111 12.77 6.36 -4.06
N SER A 112 11.53 6.41 -4.57
CA SER A 112 10.64 5.24 -4.61
C SER A 112 11.31 4.04 -5.28
N LYS A 113 11.89 4.24 -6.47
CA LYS A 113 12.64 3.20 -7.20
C LYS A 113 13.82 2.65 -6.41
N TYR A 114 14.57 3.52 -5.74
CA TYR A 114 15.69 3.13 -4.87
C TYR A 114 15.23 2.20 -3.72
N TRP A 115 14.08 2.47 -3.11
CA TRP A 115 13.55 1.61 -2.05
C TRP A 115 12.93 0.32 -2.59
N TYR A 116 12.28 0.35 -3.75
CA TYR A 116 11.79 -0.87 -4.41
C TYR A 116 12.92 -1.85 -4.75
N ALA A 117 14.09 -1.36 -5.13
CA ALA A 117 15.27 -2.20 -5.37
C ALA A 117 15.73 -2.99 -4.13
N ARG A 118 15.29 -2.61 -2.92
CA ARG A 118 15.57 -3.31 -1.65
C ARG A 118 14.48 -4.31 -1.25
N CYS A 119 13.46 -4.46 -2.09
CA CYS A 119 12.32 -5.34 -1.85
C CYS A 119 12.41 -6.66 -2.62
N GLU A 120 13.53 -6.92 -3.29
CA GLU A 120 13.74 -8.15 -4.06
C GLU A 120 13.51 -9.39 -3.19
N GLY A 121 12.72 -10.34 -3.70
CA GLY A 121 12.38 -11.56 -2.98
C GLY A 121 11.31 -11.41 -1.88
N HIS A 122 10.65 -10.25 -1.74
CA HIS A 122 9.55 -10.11 -0.78
C HIS A 122 8.39 -11.06 -1.12
N GLU A 123 7.87 -11.80 -0.14
CA GLU A 123 6.91 -12.91 -0.32
C GLU A 123 5.59 -12.52 -1.04
N ILE A 124 5.25 -11.23 -1.08
CA ILE A 124 4.02 -10.77 -1.74
C ILE A 124 4.17 -10.57 -3.24
N VAL A 125 5.40 -10.55 -3.78
CA VAL A 125 5.67 -10.17 -5.18
C VAL A 125 4.96 -11.12 -6.16
N ASP A 126 4.96 -12.42 -5.88
CA ASP A 126 4.29 -13.42 -6.73
C ASP A 126 2.75 -13.24 -6.70
N SER A 127 2.19 -13.05 -5.50
CA SER A 127 0.76 -12.77 -5.35
C SER A 127 0.38 -11.47 -6.08
N LEU A 128 1.19 -10.42 -5.93
CA LEU A 128 0.98 -9.14 -6.58
C LEU A 128 1.03 -9.26 -8.10
N ALA A 129 1.98 -10.03 -8.64
CA ALA A 129 2.04 -10.33 -10.08
C ALA A 129 0.77 -11.02 -10.58
N ALA A 130 0.24 -12.00 -9.85
CA ALA A 130 -0.99 -12.71 -10.21
C ALA A 130 -2.24 -11.81 -10.22
N TYR A 131 -2.42 -11.00 -9.16
CA TYR A 131 -3.53 -10.04 -9.10
C TYR A 131 -3.39 -8.95 -10.16
N ALA A 132 -2.18 -8.42 -10.35
CA ALA A 132 -1.91 -7.41 -11.38
C ALA A 132 -2.19 -7.95 -12.78
N GLY A 133 -1.79 -9.20 -13.07
CA GLY A 133 -2.09 -9.85 -14.35
C GLY A 133 -3.59 -9.96 -14.62
N SER A 134 -4.39 -10.25 -13.59
CA SER A 134 -5.86 -10.29 -13.70
C SER A 134 -6.46 -8.92 -13.99
N ILE A 135 -5.91 -7.84 -13.44
CA ILE A 135 -6.35 -6.47 -13.74
C ILE A 135 -5.96 -6.09 -15.18
N VAL A 136 -4.70 -6.32 -15.56
CA VAL A 136 -4.15 -5.94 -16.87
C VAL A 136 -4.81 -6.70 -18.02
N ASN A 137 -5.09 -7.99 -17.86
CA ASN A 137 -5.69 -8.83 -18.91
C ASN A 137 -7.12 -8.43 -19.29
N ASN A 138 -7.83 -7.70 -18.43
CA ASN A 138 -9.18 -7.22 -18.69
C ASN A 138 -9.22 -5.87 -19.43
N LEU A 139 -8.06 -5.30 -19.77
CA LEU A 139 -7.94 -3.99 -20.41
C LEU A 139 -7.55 -4.15 -21.89
N PRO A 140 -7.85 -3.16 -22.75
CA PRO A 140 -7.26 -3.07 -24.09
C PRO A 140 -5.74 -3.19 -24.00
N ALA A 141 -5.11 -3.77 -25.03
CA ALA A 141 -3.67 -4.09 -25.05
C ALA A 141 -2.76 -2.84 -24.93
N ASP A 142 -2.64 -2.31 -23.72
CA ASP A 142 -1.72 -1.24 -23.36
C ASP A 142 -0.34 -1.86 -23.10
N LYS A 143 0.63 -1.49 -23.93
CA LYS A 143 1.99 -2.05 -23.86
C LYS A 143 2.70 -1.69 -22.55
N GLY A 144 2.36 -0.57 -21.91
CA GLY A 144 2.92 -0.17 -20.62
C GLY A 144 2.42 -1.08 -19.52
N LEU A 145 1.10 -1.27 -19.43
CA LEU A 145 0.48 -2.17 -18.46
C LEU A 145 0.91 -3.63 -18.64
N LEU A 146 1.06 -4.11 -19.88
CA LEU A 146 1.57 -5.46 -20.14
C LEU A 146 3.02 -5.67 -19.66
N ARG A 147 3.85 -4.61 -19.65
CA ARG A 147 5.22 -4.70 -19.13
C ARG A 147 5.27 -4.93 -17.62
N LEU A 148 4.27 -4.48 -16.86
CA LEU A 148 4.20 -4.66 -15.40
C LEU A 148 4.25 -6.13 -14.96
N VAL A 149 3.74 -7.04 -15.80
CA VAL A 149 3.47 -8.44 -15.43
C VAL A 149 4.14 -9.45 -16.35
N ARG A 150 4.86 -8.99 -17.39
CA ARG A 150 5.44 -9.86 -18.43
C ARG A 150 6.40 -10.92 -17.88
N THR A 151 7.15 -10.58 -16.83
CA THR A 151 8.16 -11.46 -16.21
C THR A 151 7.97 -11.54 -14.69
N GLY A 152 6.73 -11.40 -14.22
CA GLY A 152 6.43 -11.11 -12.82
C GLY A 152 6.19 -9.62 -12.61
N TRP A 153 6.00 -9.21 -11.34
CA TRP A 153 5.72 -7.83 -10.97
C TRP A 153 6.96 -6.93 -11.10
N ASP A 154 6.87 -5.92 -11.96
CA ASP A 154 7.92 -4.91 -12.13
C ASP A 154 7.52 -3.59 -11.46
N ALA A 155 8.02 -3.38 -10.23
CA ALA A 155 7.76 -2.17 -9.46
C ALA A 155 8.37 -0.90 -10.11
N GLN A 156 9.48 -1.03 -10.86
CA GLN A 156 10.11 0.11 -11.51
C GLN A 156 9.20 0.66 -12.62
N VAL A 157 8.66 -0.25 -13.43
CA VAL A 157 7.66 0.09 -14.46
C VAL A 157 6.39 0.67 -13.82
N PHE A 158 5.98 0.18 -12.64
CA PHE A 158 4.82 0.77 -11.96
C PHE A 158 5.06 2.21 -11.53
N VAL A 159 6.24 2.52 -11.00
CA VAL A 159 6.62 3.91 -10.68
C VAL A 159 6.62 4.78 -11.94
N ASP A 160 7.20 4.31 -13.05
CA ASP A 160 7.22 5.04 -14.33
C ASP A 160 5.81 5.37 -14.84
N LEU A 161 4.90 4.40 -14.76
CA LEU A 161 3.51 4.59 -15.19
C LEU A 161 2.75 5.58 -14.30
N VAL A 162 2.98 5.54 -12.98
CA VAL A 162 2.39 6.50 -12.05
C VAL A 162 2.92 7.91 -12.32
N GLU A 163 4.23 8.06 -12.53
CA GLU A 163 4.85 9.33 -12.93
C GLU A 163 4.22 9.87 -14.22
N GLU A 164 4.14 9.04 -15.26
CA GLU A 164 3.58 9.42 -16.57
C GLU A 164 2.11 9.84 -16.48
N VAL A 165 1.30 9.10 -15.71
CA VAL A 165 -0.13 9.42 -15.54
C VAL A 165 -0.34 10.64 -14.64
N SER A 166 0.52 10.87 -13.65
CA SER A 166 0.37 11.98 -12.69
C SER A 166 0.45 13.37 -13.31
N VAL A 167 1.04 13.49 -14.50
CA VAL A 167 1.16 14.74 -15.26
C VAL A 167 0.08 14.89 -16.34
N ARG A 168 -0.84 13.93 -16.49
CA ARG A 168 -1.91 13.93 -17.51
C ARG A 168 -3.28 13.86 -16.85
N ALA A 169 -4.08 14.91 -17.01
CA ALA A 169 -5.37 15.04 -16.32
C ALA A 169 -6.41 13.96 -16.69
N GLU A 170 -6.30 13.32 -17.86
CA GLU A 170 -7.31 12.39 -18.40
C GLU A 170 -6.70 11.12 -19.00
N ASP A 171 -5.70 10.54 -18.34
CA ASP A 171 -5.10 9.29 -18.83
C ASP A 171 -6.01 8.07 -18.56
N PRO A 172 -6.37 7.27 -19.59
CA PRO A 172 -7.26 6.12 -19.42
C PRO A 172 -6.70 5.02 -18.51
N ARG A 173 -5.39 5.03 -18.23
CA ARG A 173 -4.75 4.06 -17.33
C ARG A 173 -4.95 4.39 -15.86
N LEU A 174 -5.38 5.61 -15.52
CA LEU A 174 -5.47 6.11 -14.13
C LEU A 174 -6.25 5.15 -13.22
N ALA A 175 -7.45 4.74 -13.63
CA ALA A 175 -8.28 3.84 -12.83
C ALA A 175 -7.56 2.52 -12.52
N SER A 176 -6.87 1.96 -13.51
CA SER A 176 -6.14 0.69 -13.37
C SER A 176 -4.93 0.82 -12.45
N LEU A 177 -4.19 1.92 -12.54
CA LEU A 177 -3.06 2.17 -11.64
C LEU A 177 -3.52 2.39 -10.19
N VAL A 178 -4.67 3.05 -9.98
CA VAL A 178 -5.28 3.21 -8.66
C VAL A 178 -5.67 1.86 -8.07
N GLU A 179 -6.30 0.98 -8.86
CA GLU A 179 -6.64 -0.36 -8.40
C GLU A 179 -5.40 -1.21 -8.10
N LEU A 180 -4.35 -1.14 -8.92
CA LEU A 180 -3.06 -1.80 -8.65
C LEU A 180 -2.41 -1.31 -7.35
N GLN A 181 -2.41 0.00 -7.10
CA GLN A 181 -1.92 0.58 -5.84
C GLN A 181 -2.68 0.05 -4.63
N ARG A 182 -4.01 -0.08 -4.74
CA ARG A 182 -4.85 -0.62 -3.66
C ARG A 182 -4.55 -2.09 -3.39
N VAL A 183 -4.36 -2.88 -4.44
CA VAL A 183 -3.96 -4.30 -4.32
C VAL A 183 -2.58 -4.42 -3.67
N GLU A 184 -1.61 -3.64 -4.11
CA GLU A 184 -0.26 -3.63 -3.54
C GLU A 184 -0.27 -3.31 -2.04
N TRP A 185 -0.97 -2.23 -1.64
CA TRP A 185 -1.14 -1.87 -0.24
C TRP A 185 -1.81 -3.00 0.56
N ARG A 186 -2.90 -3.57 0.03
CA ARG A 186 -3.67 -4.61 0.72
C ARG A 186 -2.83 -5.86 0.96
N LEU A 187 -2.14 -6.37 -0.06
CA LEU A 187 -1.32 -7.57 0.05
C LEU A 187 -0.17 -7.38 1.04
N LEU A 188 0.48 -6.21 1.02
CA LEU A 188 1.55 -5.90 1.98
C LEU A 188 1.00 -5.77 3.41
N PHE A 189 -0.17 -5.16 3.59
CA PHE A 189 -0.81 -5.06 4.89
C PHE A 189 -1.24 -6.44 5.44
N GLU A 190 -1.92 -7.26 4.64
CA GLU A 190 -2.32 -8.63 5.00
C GLU A 190 -1.09 -9.49 5.36
N TYR A 191 0.01 -9.34 4.61
CA TYR A 191 1.28 -9.97 4.95
C TYR A 191 1.80 -9.54 6.33
N CYS A 192 1.77 -8.23 6.64
CA CYS A 192 2.18 -7.73 7.95
C CYS A 192 1.27 -8.24 9.07
N VAL A 193 -0.05 -8.30 8.86
CA VAL A 193 -1.00 -8.87 9.83
C VAL A 193 -0.63 -10.31 10.19
N ARG A 194 -0.41 -11.14 9.16
CA ARG A 194 -0.06 -12.55 9.34
C ARG A 194 1.27 -12.71 10.08
N LYS A 195 2.33 -12.03 9.64
CA LYS A 195 3.66 -12.11 10.27
C LYS A 195 3.70 -11.50 11.67
N ALA A 196 2.84 -10.54 11.99
CA ALA A 196 2.73 -9.99 13.34
C ALA A 196 2.02 -10.95 14.30
N ALA A 197 1.11 -11.79 13.81
CA ALA A 197 0.33 -12.75 14.60
C ALA A 197 1.04 -14.10 14.81
N GLU A 198 1.99 -14.46 13.93
CA GLU A 198 2.80 -15.70 13.93
C GLU A 198 4.13 -15.57 14.71
#